data_AF-A0A843E396-F1
#
_entry.id   AF-A0A843E396-F1
#
_cell.length_a   1.000
_cell.length_b   1.000
_cell.length_c   1.000
_cell.angle_alpha   90.00
_cell.angle_beta   90.00
_cell.angle_gamma   90.00
#
_symmetry.space_group_name_H-M   'P 1'
#
loop_
_entity.id
_entity.type
_entity.pdbx_description
1 polymer ?
#
loop_
_entity_poly.entity_id
_entity_poly.type
_entity_poly.pdbx_seq_one_letter_code
_entity_poly.pdbx_strand_id
1 'polypeptide(L)'
;MKCKTTGIMGAVSLAIAVAAVLTLVTVPAADDSEAYSTTIYDNWCDYEIIGPGAVELKNVGGALTELNIPEKVSDGTEDYTVTRIAAEACQDNGLIHKVPVPSTVKTIDSCAFKNCNRLDTVVLHDGLETIGYQAFYNCKYIYNLNLNLASLTSIGDQAFYGCKSIKSITLP
;
A
#
# COMPACT_ATOMS: atom_id res chain seq x y z
N MET A 1 1.01 0.26 26.73
CA MET A 1 0.05 -0.61 26.02
C MET A 1 0.84 -1.60 25.19
N LYS A 2 0.67 -2.90 25.47
CA LYS A 2 1.51 -3.98 24.92
C LYS A 2 1.02 -4.34 23.52
N CYS A 3 1.83 -4.07 22.50
CA CYS A 3 1.60 -4.54 21.13
C CYS A 3 1.83 -6.06 21.11
N LYS A 4 0.78 -6.82 20.79
CA LYS A 4 0.86 -8.28 20.64
C LYS A 4 1.50 -8.60 19.29
N THR A 5 2.71 -9.09 19.33
CA THR A 5 3.37 -9.81 18.23
C THR A 5 2.54 -11.06 17.90
N THR A 6 2.11 -11.20 16.65
CA THR A 6 1.64 -12.48 16.11
C THR A 6 2.56 -12.83 14.96
N GLY A 7 3.40 -13.84 15.17
CA GLY A 7 4.18 -14.45 14.10
C GLY A 7 3.43 -15.60 13.46
N ILE A 8 3.73 -15.84 12.19
CA ILE A 8 3.61 -17.14 11.51
C ILE A 8 4.83 -17.22 10.55
N MET A 9 5.83 -18.02 10.90
CA MET A 9 6.12 -19.37 10.37
C MET A 9 6.07 -19.48 8.85
N GLY A 10 7.21 -19.88 8.29
CA GLY A 10 7.42 -19.99 6.86
C GLY A 10 6.64 -21.11 6.19
N ALA A 11 6.41 -20.92 4.91
CA ALA A 11 6.25 -21.98 3.93
C ALA A 11 6.86 -21.49 2.62
N VAL A 12 7.84 -22.22 2.13
CA VAL A 12 8.25 -22.22 0.72
C VAL A 12 7.05 -22.75 -0.05
N SER A 13 6.50 -21.99 -1.01
CA SER A 13 5.57 -22.58 -1.99
C SER A 13 5.69 -21.90 -3.35
N LEU A 14 6.18 -22.75 -4.24
CA LEU A 14 6.11 -22.75 -5.68
C LEU A 14 4.75 -22.27 -6.20
N ALA A 15 4.75 -21.53 -7.30
CA ALA A 15 3.55 -21.16 -8.04
C ALA A 15 2.67 -22.39 -8.33
N ILE A 16 1.43 -22.36 -7.84
CA ILE A 16 0.34 -23.18 -8.36
C ILE A 16 -0.87 -22.25 -8.50
N ALA A 17 -1.27 -22.01 -9.75
CA ALA A 17 -2.60 -21.52 -10.04
C ALA A 17 -3.60 -22.56 -9.50
N VAL A 18 -4.33 -22.22 -8.44
CA VAL A 18 -5.47 -23.01 -7.97
C VAL A 18 -6.71 -22.16 -8.10
N ALA A 19 -7.55 -22.54 -9.05
CA ALA A 19 -8.92 -22.08 -9.16
C ALA A 19 -9.70 -22.43 -7.88
N ALA A 20 -10.49 -21.45 -7.40
CA ALA A 20 -11.69 -21.56 -6.58
C ALA A 20 -11.65 -22.50 -5.35
N VAL A 21 -11.64 -21.90 -4.16
CA VAL A 21 -12.45 -22.40 -3.03
C VAL A 21 -13.33 -21.25 -2.55
N LEU A 22 -14.55 -21.21 -3.08
CA LEU A 22 -15.63 -20.36 -2.65
C LEU A 22 -16.18 -20.93 -1.33
N THR A 23 -15.83 -20.34 -0.19
CA THR A 23 -16.66 -20.49 1.02
C THR A 23 -17.71 -19.38 1.02
N LEU A 24 -18.89 -19.69 0.48
CA LEU A 24 -20.11 -18.89 0.63
C LEU A 24 -20.46 -18.79 2.13
N VAL A 25 -20.37 -17.59 2.69
CA VAL A 25 -21.20 -17.21 3.84
C VAL A 25 -22.29 -16.32 3.29
N THR A 26 -23.53 -16.82 3.25
CA THR A 26 -24.71 -16.01 2.94
C THR A 26 -25.28 -15.42 4.23
N VAL A 27 -25.56 -14.12 4.23
CA VAL A 27 -26.46 -13.47 5.21
C VAL A 27 -27.28 -12.41 4.46
N PRO A 28 -28.58 -12.23 4.74
CA PRO A 28 -29.53 -11.55 3.85
C PRO A 28 -29.59 -10.03 4.08
N ALA A 29 -30.25 -9.37 3.13
CA ALA A 29 -30.30 -7.92 2.88
C ALA A 29 -30.72 -6.98 4.04
N ALA A 30 -30.24 -5.73 3.88
CA ALA A 30 -30.77 -4.44 4.35
C ALA A 30 -30.36 -3.95 5.76
N ASP A 31 -29.12 -3.44 5.84
CA ASP A 31 -28.73 -2.29 6.67
C ASP A 31 -27.57 -1.58 5.94
N ASP A 32 -27.60 -0.26 5.77
CA ASP A 32 -26.64 0.54 4.96
C ASP A 32 -25.25 0.67 5.61
N SER A 33 -24.63 -0.46 5.95
CA SER A 33 -23.22 -0.56 6.37
C SER A 33 -22.59 -1.88 5.90
N GLU A 34 -22.79 -2.24 4.63
CA GLU A 34 -22.10 -3.37 4.00
C GLU A 34 -20.58 -3.16 4.12
N ALA A 35 -19.96 -3.87 5.06
CA ALA A 35 -18.52 -3.88 5.23
C ALA A 35 -17.92 -4.58 4.01
N TYR A 36 -17.33 -3.81 3.10
CA TYR A 36 -16.64 -4.30 1.90
C TYR A 36 -15.37 -5.15 2.21
N SER A 37 -15.15 -5.65 3.43
CA SER A 37 -13.86 -6.19 3.89
C SER A 37 -13.54 -7.62 3.36
N THR A 38 -13.69 -7.83 2.06
CA THR A 38 -13.09 -8.97 1.37
C THR A 38 -11.67 -8.61 0.95
N THR A 39 -10.74 -9.52 1.19
CA THR A 39 -9.32 -9.35 0.85
C THR A 39 -8.98 -10.14 -0.40
N ILE A 40 -8.39 -9.47 -1.38
CA ILE A 40 -7.78 -10.07 -2.57
C ILE A 40 -6.29 -10.22 -2.28
N TYR A 41 -5.76 -11.44 -2.45
CA TYR A 41 -4.34 -11.73 -2.24
C TYR A 41 -3.65 -11.82 -3.59
N ASP A 42 -2.65 -10.98 -3.83
CA ASP A 42 -1.84 -11.05 -5.04
C ASP A 42 -0.37 -10.70 -4.73
N ASN A 43 0.56 -11.56 -5.14
CA ASN A 43 2.01 -11.34 -5.02
C ASN A 43 2.47 -10.84 -3.62
N TRP A 44 2.05 -11.55 -2.55
CA TRP A 44 2.31 -11.18 -1.14
C TRP A 44 1.71 -9.85 -0.67
N CYS A 45 0.81 -9.28 -1.45
CA CYS A 45 0.08 -8.09 -1.10
C CYS A 45 -1.38 -8.45 -0.80
N ASP A 46 -1.89 -7.86 0.27
CA ASP A 46 -3.29 -7.96 0.66
C ASP A 46 -3.98 -6.69 0.17
N TYR A 47 -5.01 -6.82 -0.66
CA TYR A 47 -5.83 -5.72 -1.15
C TYR A 47 -7.22 -5.80 -0.54
N GLU A 48 -7.69 -4.72 0.06
CA GLU A 48 -9.01 -4.66 0.69
C GLU A 48 -9.97 -3.85 -0.20
N ILE A 49 -11.17 -4.38 -0.46
CA ILE A 49 -12.19 -3.64 -1.21
C ILE A 49 -12.71 -2.51 -0.31
N ILE A 50 -12.70 -1.29 -0.84
CA ILE A 50 -13.10 -0.07 -0.12
C ILE A 50 -14.32 0.61 -0.73
N GLY A 51 -14.85 0.06 -1.82
CA GLY A 51 -16.03 0.53 -2.50
C GLY A 51 -16.18 -0.09 -3.89
N PRO A 52 -17.22 0.30 -4.64
CA PRO A 52 -17.50 -0.24 -5.97
C PRO A 52 -16.30 -0.09 -6.91
N GLY A 53 -15.73 -1.22 -7.37
CA GLY A 53 -14.59 -1.25 -8.29
C GLY A 53 -13.28 -0.65 -7.75
N ALA A 54 -13.14 -0.48 -6.42
CA ALA A 54 -11.97 0.14 -5.81
C ALA A 54 -11.42 -0.69 -4.64
N VAL A 55 -10.09 -0.83 -4.60
CA VAL A 55 -9.36 -1.44 -3.49
C VAL A 55 -8.26 -0.53 -2.97
N GLU A 56 -7.83 -0.79 -1.73
CA GLU A 56 -6.60 -0.28 -1.15
C GLU A 56 -5.56 -1.40 -0.98
N LEU A 57 -4.27 -1.09 -1.18
CA LEU A 57 -3.20 -1.96 -0.73
C LEU A 57 -3.15 -1.90 0.79
N LYS A 58 -3.56 -2.98 1.45
CA LYS A 58 -3.74 -3.04 2.90
C LYS A 58 -2.48 -3.47 3.63
N ASN A 59 -1.74 -4.42 3.09
CA ASN A 59 -0.56 -4.98 3.74
C ASN A 59 0.37 -5.61 2.70
N VAL A 60 1.67 -5.55 2.96
CA VAL A 60 2.71 -6.17 2.15
C VAL A 60 3.54 -7.12 3.00
N GLY A 61 3.36 -8.42 2.75
CA GLY A 61 4.08 -9.48 3.43
C GLY A 61 5.26 -10.02 2.63
N GLY A 62 5.79 -11.16 3.13
CA GLY A 62 6.77 -11.96 2.41
C GLY A 62 8.18 -11.35 2.34
N ALA A 63 8.92 -11.73 1.30
CA ALA A 63 10.33 -11.37 1.10
C ALA A 63 10.54 -10.41 -0.08
N LEU A 64 9.53 -9.59 -0.41
CA LEU A 64 9.60 -8.62 -1.51
C LEU A 64 10.72 -7.60 -1.30
N THR A 65 11.55 -7.42 -2.32
CA THR A 65 12.57 -6.36 -2.38
C THR A 65 12.14 -5.21 -3.28
N GLU A 66 11.33 -5.47 -4.29
CA GLU A 66 10.65 -4.46 -5.10
C GLU A 66 9.13 -4.67 -4.98
N LEU A 67 8.41 -3.63 -4.59
CA LEU A 67 6.96 -3.66 -4.46
C LEU A 67 6.34 -3.13 -5.75
N ASN A 68 5.81 -4.05 -6.57
CA ASN A 68 5.09 -3.70 -7.78
C ASN A 68 3.59 -3.71 -7.48
N ILE A 69 3.01 -2.53 -7.32
CA ILE A 69 1.57 -2.36 -7.08
C ILE A 69 0.88 -2.30 -8.46
N PRO A 70 -0.02 -3.23 -8.79
CA PRO A 70 -0.72 -3.21 -10.07
C PRO A 70 -1.78 -2.10 -10.07
N GLU A 71 -2.17 -1.62 -11.25
CA GLU A 71 -3.29 -0.67 -11.39
C GLU A 71 -4.64 -1.32 -11.07
N LYS A 72 -4.75 -2.65 -11.26
CA LYS A 72 -5.94 -3.44 -11.01
C LYS A 72 -5.62 -4.79 -10.37
N VAL A 73 -6.55 -5.29 -9.57
CA VAL A 73 -6.57 -6.66 -9.04
C VAL A 73 -7.97 -7.26 -9.27
N SER A 74 -8.09 -8.58 -9.25
CA SER A 74 -9.37 -9.27 -9.45
C SER A 74 -9.61 -10.32 -8.37
N ASP A 75 -10.86 -10.48 -7.96
CA ASP A 75 -11.31 -11.58 -7.12
C ASP A 75 -11.77 -12.81 -7.93
N GLY A 76 -11.64 -12.76 -9.27
CA GLY A 76 -12.10 -13.77 -10.22
C GLY A 76 -13.52 -13.54 -10.75
N THR A 77 -14.25 -12.56 -10.22
CA THR A 77 -15.60 -12.17 -10.69
C THR A 77 -15.63 -10.78 -11.29
N GLU A 78 -14.90 -9.83 -10.69
CA GLU A 78 -14.76 -8.48 -11.20
C GLU A 78 -13.35 -7.94 -11.00
N ASP A 79 -13.04 -6.84 -11.70
CA ASP A 79 -11.78 -6.13 -11.59
C ASP A 79 -11.96 -4.90 -10.71
N TYR A 80 -11.02 -4.68 -9.80
CA TYR A 80 -10.96 -3.54 -8.91
C TYR A 80 -9.72 -2.72 -9.20
N THR A 81 -9.87 -1.41 -9.14
CA THR A 81 -8.77 -0.45 -9.33
C THR A 81 -8.06 -0.21 -7.99
N VAL A 82 -6.73 -0.28 -7.97
CA VAL A 82 -5.95 0.08 -6.78
C VAL A 82 -5.86 1.60 -6.68
N THR A 83 -6.56 2.16 -5.71
CA THR A 83 -6.73 3.62 -5.59
C THR A 83 -5.98 4.22 -4.40
N ARG A 84 -5.56 3.40 -3.44
CA ARG A 84 -4.96 3.86 -2.19
C ARG A 84 -3.89 2.89 -1.70
N ILE A 85 -2.90 3.43 -1.02
CA ILE A 85 -1.98 2.66 -0.17
C ILE A 85 -2.38 2.95 1.26
N ALA A 86 -2.90 1.94 1.94
CA ALA A 86 -3.55 2.08 3.25
C ALA A 86 -2.56 2.48 4.35
N ALA A 87 -3.13 2.93 5.47
CA ALA A 87 -2.34 3.24 6.64
C ALA A 87 -1.54 2.02 7.09
N GLU A 88 -0.25 2.23 7.38
CA GLU A 88 0.66 1.20 7.87
C GLU A 88 0.93 0.02 6.91
N ALA A 89 0.46 0.06 5.65
CA ALA A 89 0.51 -1.07 4.71
C ALA A 89 1.90 -1.68 4.47
N CYS A 90 2.94 -0.86 4.56
CA CYS A 90 4.34 -1.27 4.47
C CYS A 90 5.14 -0.85 5.72
N GLN A 91 4.49 -0.54 6.85
CA GLN A 91 5.19 -0.07 8.03
C GLN A 91 6.28 -1.07 8.49
N ASP A 92 7.44 -0.53 8.86
CA ASP A 92 8.61 -1.26 9.35
C ASP A 92 9.14 -2.31 8.32
N ASN A 93 8.75 -2.22 7.05
CA ASN A 93 9.23 -3.13 6.02
C ASN A 93 10.74 -2.89 5.77
N GLY A 94 11.54 -3.87 6.21
CA GLY A 94 12.99 -3.83 6.13
C GLY A 94 13.57 -4.47 4.87
N LEU A 95 12.77 -4.75 3.84
CA LEU A 95 13.23 -5.46 2.63
C LEU A 95 13.02 -4.64 1.35
N ILE A 96 11.88 -3.96 1.24
CA ILE A 96 11.53 -3.19 0.05
C ILE A 96 12.47 -2.00 -0.10
N HIS A 97 13.13 -1.91 -1.25
CA HIS A 97 13.97 -0.77 -1.61
C HIS A 97 13.35 0.14 -2.68
N LYS A 98 12.36 -0.36 -3.42
CA LYS A 98 11.74 0.38 -4.53
C LYS A 98 10.22 0.19 -4.58
N VAL A 99 9.52 1.32 -4.77
CA VAL A 99 8.06 1.39 -4.88
C VAL A 99 7.67 2.32 -6.05
N PRO A 100 7.37 1.79 -7.24
CA PRO A 100 6.60 2.51 -8.25
C PRO A 100 5.13 2.61 -7.84
N VAL A 101 4.65 3.81 -7.56
CA VAL A 101 3.24 4.06 -7.25
C VAL A 101 2.47 4.16 -8.59
N PRO A 102 1.48 3.30 -8.83
CA PRO A 102 0.75 3.26 -10.09
C PRO A 102 -0.17 4.47 -10.25
N SER A 103 -0.48 4.83 -11.50
CA SER A 103 -1.18 6.07 -11.83
C SER A 103 -2.60 6.19 -11.26
N THR A 104 -3.17 5.05 -10.87
CA THR A 104 -4.50 4.90 -10.28
C THR A 104 -4.54 5.26 -8.79
N VAL A 105 -3.40 5.28 -8.10
CA VAL A 105 -3.35 5.59 -6.66
C VAL A 105 -3.46 7.09 -6.43
N LYS A 106 -4.47 7.49 -5.66
CA LYS A 106 -4.73 8.90 -5.31
C LYS A 106 -4.19 9.30 -3.95
N THR A 107 -4.07 8.33 -3.04
CA THR A 107 -3.72 8.59 -1.65
C THR A 107 -2.69 7.59 -1.15
N ILE A 108 -1.66 8.11 -0.49
CA ILE A 108 -0.75 7.36 0.38
C ILE A 108 -1.12 7.74 1.81
N ASP A 109 -1.71 6.81 2.56
CA ASP A 109 -2.23 7.10 3.89
C ASP A 109 -1.15 7.20 4.98
N SER A 110 -1.59 7.51 6.19
CA SER A 110 -0.73 7.74 7.34
C SER A 110 0.15 6.54 7.65
N CYS A 111 1.44 6.78 7.93
CA CYS A 111 2.43 5.75 8.26
C CYS A 111 2.64 4.65 7.19
N ALA A 112 2.09 4.78 5.97
CA ALA A 112 2.10 3.73 4.95
C ALA A 112 3.49 3.07 4.74
N PHE A 113 4.56 3.86 4.69
CA PHE A 113 5.95 3.41 4.54
C PHE A 113 6.82 3.79 5.74
N LYS A 114 6.24 4.00 6.92
CA LYS A 114 7.00 4.41 8.10
C LYS A 114 8.10 3.38 8.41
N ASN A 115 9.31 3.86 8.70
CA ASN A 115 10.51 3.07 9.02
C ASN A 115 10.95 2.07 7.93
N CYS A 116 10.58 2.26 6.65
CA CYS A 116 11.13 1.49 5.54
C CYS A 116 12.60 1.84 5.28
N ASN A 117 13.51 1.30 6.11
CA ASN A 117 14.93 1.67 6.14
C ASN A 117 15.76 1.08 4.99
N ARG A 118 15.15 0.42 4.00
CA ARG A 118 15.82 0.08 2.72
C ARG A 118 15.23 0.83 1.54
N LEU A 119 14.10 1.50 1.71
CA LEU A 119 13.42 2.26 0.67
C LEU A 119 14.30 3.41 0.21
N ASP A 120 14.79 3.30 -1.02
CA ASP A 120 15.68 4.27 -1.66
C ASP A 120 15.01 4.95 -2.87
N THR A 121 14.06 4.28 -3.51
CA THR A 121 13.41 4.72 -4.73
C THR A 121 11.89 4.71 -4.55
N VAL A 122 11.28 5.89 -4.61
CA VAL A 122 9.82 6.07 -4.65
C VAL A 122 9.49 6.82 -5.93
N VAL A 123 8.73 6.18 -6.82
CA VAL A 123 8.29 6.82 -8.08
C VAL A 123 6.83 7.22 -7.91
N LEU A 124 6.59 8.52 -7.83
CA LEU A 124 5.24 9.10 -7.76
C LEU A 124 4.79 9.56 -9.15
N HIS A 125 3.51 9.88 -9.31
CA HIS A 125 2.91 10.33 -10.56
C HIS A 125 2.05 11.59 -10.35
N ASP A 126 1.80 12.33 -11.43
CA ASP A 126 1.08 13.62 -11.40
C ASP A 126 -0.37 13.54 -10.91
N GLY A 127 -0.94 12.32 -10.87
CA GLY A 127 -2.29 12.06 -10.42
C GLY A 127 -2.42 11.83 -8.91
N LEU A 128 -1.33 11.80 -8.15
CA LEU A 128 -1.34 11.62 -6.70
C LEU A 128 -1.80 12.89 -6.01
N GLU A 129 -2.76 12.77 -5.09
CA GLU A 129 -3.44 13.92 -4.48
C GLU A 129 -3.02 14.15 -3.03
N THR A 130 -2.80 13.07 -2.27
CA THR A 130 -2.54 13.15 -0.82
C THR A 130 -1.41 12.23 -0.38
N ILE A 131 -0.51 12.79 0.45
CA ILE A 131 0.50 12.04 1.23
C ILE A 131 0.20 12.26 2.72
N GLY A 132 -0.05 11.19 3.47
CA GLY A 132 -0.55 11.24 4.84
C GLY A 132 0.48 11.56 5.92
N TYR A 133 0.00 11.67 7.16
CA TYR A 133 0.81 11.88 8.36
C TYR A 133 1.88 10.79 8.49
N GLN A 134 3.15 11.19 8.66
CA GLN A 134 4.27 10.24 8.81
C GLN A 134 4.41 9.19 7.68
N ALA A 135 3.82 9.40 6.49
CA ALA A 135 3.76 8.40 5.42
C ALA A 135 5.12 7.77 5.08
N PHE A 136 6.20 8.54 5.06
CA PHE A 136 7.58 8.09 4.84
C PHE A 136 8.49 8.39 6.04
N TYR A 137 7.93 8.46 7.25
CA TYR A 137 8.69 8.79 8.46
C TYR A 137 9.88 7.83 8.63
N ASN A 138 11.08 8.38 8.82
CA ASN A 138 12.32 7.67 9.05
C ASN A 138 12.71 6.68 7.92
N CYS A 139 12.28 6.94 6.68
CA CYS A 139 12.82 6.30 5.47
C CYS A 139 14.18 6.89 5.09
N LYS A 140 15.26 6.40 5.72
CA LYS A 140 16.56 7.07 5.70
C LYS A 140 17.24 7.15 4.33
N TYR A 141 16.90 6.26 3.39
CA TYR A 141 17.65 6.07 2.14
C TYR A 141 16.96 6.65 0.90
N ILE A 142 15.76 7.23 1.01
CA ILE A 142 15.12 7.91 -0.11
C ILE A 142 16.02 9.07 -0.55
N TYR A 143 16.59 8.98 -1.76
CA TYR A 143 17.54 9.96 -2.28
C TYR A 143 16.99 10.75 -3.47
N ASN A 144 16.02 10.17 -4.19
CA ASN A 144 15.33 10.81 -5.30
C ASN A 144 13.83 10.85 -5.02
N LEU A 145 13.29 12.05 -4.84
CA LEU A 145 11.88 12.29 -4.58
C LEU A 145 11.45 13.57 -5.30
N ASN A 146 10.52 13.44 -6.24
CA ASN A 146 9.88 14.57 -6.90
C ASN A 146 8.47 14.76 -6.34
N LEU A 147 8.21 15.90 -5.69
CA LEU A 147 6.88 16.27 -5.19
C LEU A 147 6.20 17.34 -6.05
N ASN A 148 6.82 17.79 -7.14
CA ASN A 148 6.18 18.66 -8.13
C ASN A 148 5.22 17.83 -8.99
N LEU A 149 4.09 17.44 -8.39
CA LEU A 149 3.06 16.60 -8.98
C LEU A 149 1.80 17.45 -9.19
N ALA A 150 1.23 17.40 -10.39
CA ALA A 150 0.15 18.32 -10.78
C ALA A 150 -1.09 18.31 -9.88
N SER A 151 -1.44 17.15 -9.31
CA SER A 151 -2.64 16.98 -8.47
C SER A 151 -2.37 16.99 -6.97
N LEU A 152 -1.12 17.13 -6.53
CA LEU A 152 -0.77 17.02 -5.11
C LEU A 152 -1.28 18.24 -4.34
N THR A 153 -2.24 18.03 -3.44
CA THR A 153 -2.90 19.10 -2.68
C THR A 153 -2.61 19.05 -1.19
N SER A 154 -2.17 17.88 -0.67
CA SER A 154 -1.95 17.69 0.76
C SER A 154 -0.72 16.82 1.06
N ILE A 155 0.12 17.32 1.98
CA ILE A 155 1.23 16.59 2.58
C ILE A 155 1.06 16.68 4.10
N GLY A 156 0.87 15.53 4.75
CA GLY A 156 0.64 15.43 6.18
C GLY A 156 1.88 15.71 7.02
N ASP A 157 1.64 16.03 8.30
CA ASP A 157 2.72 16.36 9.22
C ASP A 157 3.76 15.23 9.30
N GLN A 158 5.03 15.63 9.31
CA GLN A 158 6.18 14.72 9.41
C GLN A 158 6.23 13.63 8.32
N ALA A 159 5.52 13.79 7.19
CA ALA A 159 5.49 12.80 6.11
C ALA A 159 6.90 12.32 5.70
N PHE A 160 7.88 13.22 5.67
CA PHE A 160 9.28 12.90 5.32
C PHE A 160 10.27 13.13 6.47
N TYR A 161 9.79 13.24 7.72
CA TYR A 161 10.69 13.45 8.86
C TYR A 161 11.68 12.30 9.00
N GLY A 162 12.97 12.60 9.14
CA GLY A 162 14.02 11.57 9.24
C GLY A 162 14.45 10.93 7.91
N CYS A 163 13.95 11.42 6.76
CA CYS A 163 14.46 11.05 5.44
C CYS A 163 15.80 11.74 5.16
N LYS A 164 16.90 11.15 5.65
CA LYS A 164 18.23 11.79 5.68
C LYS A 164 18.93 11.91 4.32
N SER A 165 18.55 11.09 3.35
CA SER A 165 19.24 11.04 2.04
C SER A 165 18.62 11.97 0.99
N ILE A 166 17.46 12.60 1.29
CA ILE A 166 16.84 13.57 0.40
C ILE A 166 17.71 14.83 0.34
N LYS A 167 18.27 15.12 -0.83
CA LYS A 167 19.16 16.29 -1.02
C LYS A 167 18.40 17.57 -1.33
N SER A 168 17.27 17.46 -2.01
CA SER A 168 16.44 18.57 -2.45
C SER A 168 15.00 18.10 -2.59
N ILE A 169 14.05 18.95 -2.25
CA ILE A 169 12.62 18.75 -2.50
C ILE A 169 12.13 19.94 -3.32
N THR A 170 11.48 19.65 -4.45
CA THR A 170 10.70 20.64 -5.18
C THR A 170 9.24 20.43 -4.82
N LEU A 171 8.59 21.47 -4.28
CA LEU A 171 7.16 21.48 -4.01
C LEU A 171 6.41 22.06 -5.23
N PRO A 172 5.13 21.73 -5.43
CA PRO A 172 4.27 22.37 -6.44
C PRO A 172 4.22 23.89 -6.29
#